data_AF-A0A0F8ZEN3-F1
#
_entry.id   AF-A0A0F8ZEN3-F1
#
_cell.length_a   1.000
_cell.length_b   1.000
_cell.length_c   1.000
_cell.angle_alpha   90.00
_cell.angle_beta   90.00
_cell.angle_gamma   90.00
#
_symmetry.space_group_name_H-M   'P 1'
#
loop_
_entity.id
_entity.type
_entity.pdbx_description
1 polymer ?
#
loop_
_entity_poly.entity_id
_entity_poly.type
_entity_poly.pdbx_seq_one_letter_code
_entity_poly.pdbx_strand_id
1 'polypeptide(L)' 'FADTIIVKRLEKRPKELVLLSENERYPMMRFRDEEMNSVRIIGKVIWVCREMN' A
#
# COMPACT_ATOMS: atom_id res chain seq x y z
N PHE A 1 -18.24 2.17 4.56
CA PHE A 1 -17.08 1.72 3.76
C PHE A 1 -16.35 0.70 4.61
N ALA A 2 -16.13 -0.52 4.11
CA ALA A 2 -15.45 -1.55 4.89
C ALA A 2 -13.95 -1.27 4.92
N ASP A 3 -13.33 -1.40 6.10
CA ASP A 3 -11.88 -1.33 6.23
C ASP A 3 -11.24 -2.39 5.35
N THR A 4 -10.39 -1.95 4.41
CA THR A 4 -9.72 -2.83 3.45
C THR A 4 -8.24 -2.90 3.79
N ILE A 5 -7.72 -4.13 3.94
CA ILE A 5 -6.29 -4.37 4.15
C ILE A 5 -5.65 -4.72 2.81
N ILE A 6 -4.57 -4.02 2.46
CA ILE A 6 -3.81 -4.23 1.23
C ILE A 6 -2.31 -4.33 1.53
N VAL A 7 -1.59 -5.11 0.72
CA VAL A 7 -0.13 -5.18 0.73
C VAL A 7 0.38 -4.58 -0.58
N LYS A 8 1.08 -3.45 -0.49
CA LYS A 8 1.66 -2.71 -1.62
C LYS A 8 3.05 -2.21 -1.22
N ARG A 9 3.89 -1.93 -2.22
CA ARG A 9 5.12 -1.18 -1.98
C ARG A 9 4.73 0.26 -1.64
N LEU A 10 5.22 0.77 -0.52
CA LEU A 10 4.96 2.14 -0.07
C LEU A 10 6.17 3.03 -0.38
N GLU A 11 5.92 4.14 -1.06
CA GLU A 11 6.84 5.26 -1.15
C GLU A 11 6.31 6.43 -0.31
N LYS A 12 7.13 6.95 0.60
CA LYS A 12 6.80 8.11 1.43
C LYS A 12 7.46 9.35 0.85
N ARG A 13 6.67 10.37 0.53
CA ARG A 13 7.13 11.67 0.03
C ARG A 13 6.63 12.77 0.97
N PRO A 14 7.20 13.99 0.92
CA PRO A 14 6.63 15.13 1.64
C PRO A 14 5.15 15.31 1.28
N LYS A 15 4.27 15.23 2.27
CA LYS A 15 2.80 15.38 2.13
C LYS A 15 2.11 14.39 1.18
N GLU A 16 2.76 13.26 0.88
CA GLU A 16 2.19 12.27 -0.02
C GLU A 16 2.62 10.85 0.35
N LEU A 17 1.67 9.91 0.32
CA LEU A 17 1.92 8.48 0.31
C LEU A 17 1.56 7.92 -1.05
N VAL A 18 2.48 7.13 -1.63
CA VAL A 18 2.23 6.44 -2.90
C VAL A 18 2.29 4.93 -2.66
N LEU A 19 1.18 4.26 -2.90
CA LEU A 19 1.11 2.80 -2.95
C LEU A 19 1.36 2.36 -4.39
N LEU A 20 2.59 1.91 -4.63
CA LEU A 20 3.06 1.45 -5.93
C LEU A 20 2.50 0.06 -6.24
N SER A 21 2.25 -0.19 -7.52
CA SER A 21 1.84 -1.48 -8.03
C SER A 21 2.92 -2.06 -8.92
N GLU A 22 3.38 -3.27 -8.60
CA GLU A 22 4.30 -4.05 -9.44
C GLU A 22 3.54 -4.85 -10.53
N ASN A 23 2.23 -4.64 -10.65
CA ASN A 23 1.36 -5.29 -11.63
C ASN A 23 0.70 -4.20 -12.48
N GLU A 24 0.99 -4.19 -13.78
CA GLU A 24 0.49 -3.21 -14.75
C GLU A 24 -1.04 -3.12 -14.80
N ARG A 25 -1.74 -4.19 -14.41
CA ARG A 25 -3.21 -4.22 -14.36
C ARG A 25 -3.80 -3.44 -13.19
N TYR A 26 -2.96 -3.02 -12.24
CA TYR A 26 -3.40 -2.32 -11.04
C TYR A 26 -2.75 -0.94 -10.97
N PRO A 27 -3.54 0.15 -10.96
CA PRO A 27 -3.00 1.49 -10.88
C PRO A 27 -2.35 1.76 -9.52
N MET A 28 -1.42 2.71 -9.49
CA MET A 28 -0.88 3.27 -8.26
C MET A 28 -1.97 4.05 -7.52
N MET A 29 -1.94 4.02 -6.19
CA MET A 29 -2.80 4.86 -5.35
C MET A 29 -1.97 5.95 -4.70
N ARG A 30 -2.46 7.19 -4.75
CA ARG A 30 -1.80 8.37 -4.18
C ARG A 30 -2.74 8.96 -3.13
N PHE A 31 -2.17 9.28 -1.97
CA PHE A 31 -2.87 9.93 -0.87
C PHE A 31 -2.09 11.19 -0.53
N ARG A 32 -2.70 12.36 -0.67
CA ARG A 32 -2.06 13.66 -0.44
C ARG A 32 -2.68 14.39 0.73
N ASP A 33 -1.87 15.17 1.43
CA ASP A 33 -2.31 16.06 2.50
C ASP A 33 -3.23 15.33 3.49
N GLU A 34 -4.50 15.75 3.62
CA GLU A 34 -5.46 15.16 4.56
C GLU A 34 -5.88 13.73 4.21
N GLU A 35 -5.79 13.32 2.94
CA GLU A 35 -6.11 11.95 2.51
C GLU A 35 -5.18 10.93 3.15
N MET A 36 -3.97 11.35 3.57
CA MET A 36 -3.03 10.48 4.28
C MET A 36 -3.62 9.95 5.60
N ASN A 37 -4.58 10.66 6.20
CA ASN A 37 -5.26 10.24 7.44
C ASN A 37 -6.18 9.02 7.23
N SER A 38 -6.55 8.72 5.98
CA SER A 38 -7.35 7.53 5.64
C SER A 38 -6.52 6.24 5.60
N VAL A 39 -5.19 6.33 5.71
CA VAL A 39 -4.27 5.20 5.60
C VAL A 39 -3.59 4.93 6.93
N ARG A 40 -3.70 3.68 7.41
CA ARG A 40 -2.95 3.19 8.57
C ARG A 40 -1.92 2.16 8.13
N ILE A 41 -0.64 2.43 8.37
CA ILE A 41 0.43 1.45 8.16
C ILE A 41 0.40 0.46 9.33
N ILE A 42 0.10 -0.81 9.03
CA ILE A 42 0.01 -1.89 10.03
C ILE A 42 1.41 -2.45 10.37
N GLY A 43 2.29 -2.57 9.37
CA GLY A 43 3.63 -3.13 9.57
C GLY A 43 4.44 -3.23 8.27
N LYS A 44 5.59 -3.91 8.35
CA LYS A 44 6.49 -4.16 7.21
C LYS A 44 6.46 -5.65 6.86
N VAL A 45 6.30 -5.97 5.57
CA VAL A 45 6.47 -7.33 5.06
C VAL A 45 7.96 -7.70 5.12
N ILE A 46 8.27 -8.78 5.80
CA ILE A 46 9.66 -9.28 5.97
C ILE A 46 9.90 -10.63 5.30
N TRP A 47 8.84 -11.37 4.97
CA TRP A 47 8.93 -12.71 4.40
C TRP A 47 7.72 -13.00 3.51
N VAL A 48 7.94 -13.89 2.53
CA VAL A 48 6.90 -14.45 1.67
C VAL A 48 7.12 -15.95 1.65
N CYS A 49 6.05 -16.71 1.90
CA CYS A 49 6.03 -18.16 1.82
C CYS A 49 4.91 -18.60 0.89
N ARG A 50 5.13 -19.66 0.13
CA ARG A 50 4.14 -20.30 -0.73
C ARG A 50 4.31 -21.80 -0.64
N GLU A 51 3.25 -22.50 -0.24
CA GLU A 51 3.17 -23.95 -0.38
C GLU A 51 3.01 -24.30 -1.87
N MET A 52 3.79 -25.26 -2.35
CA MET A 52 3.69 -25.79 -3.72
C MET A 52 3.10 -27.20 -3.64
N ASN A 53 1.86 -27.33 -4.12
CA ASN A 53 1.14 -28.60 -4.29
C ASN A 53 1.02 -28.93 -5.78
#